data_AF-A0A1E3WF37-F1
#
_entry.id   AF-A0A1E3WF37-F1
#
_cell.length_a   1.000
_cell.length_b   1.000
_cell.length_c   1.000
_cell.angle_alpha   90.00
_cell.angle_beta   90.00
_cell.angle_gamma   90.00
#
_symmetry.space_group_name_H-M   'P 1'
#
loop_
_entity.id
_entity.type
_entity.pdbx_description
1 polymer ?
#
loop_
_entity_poly.entity_id
_entity_poly.type
_entity_poly.pdbx_seq_one_letter_code
_entity_poly.pdbx_strand_id
1 'polypeptide(L)'
;MKSSYIDNDLLKRLWFTRENGISRLMQGNLSQVQFASNLETLRELTNSILSSSDHQSYLRSVEKIDELVQAGLLSFRCVALLNRVWAAAYPDVFTTTIQTDKFDYVYQRLNQRYGLDLPSSGDWFQKNTWLTEKLQFVLPSDYSILLRNMQVWYLYEEFVEQPVIADISSIESFAGSTLLTPSLNQILYGPPGTGKTFHTIEAAVKAADPKEYANIGIDPLLGANKEQRKQLTEMYKALSDVGRIRFVTFHQSYGYEEFVEGLSAKTESGQVSYNKKNGIFKDICLDAKIKPTNNLTKFERALEDLKKAVDGQFISLSV
;
A
#
# COMPACT_ATOMS: atom_id res chain seq x y z
N MET A 1 -1.39 16.84 22.49
CA MET A 1 0.01 17.26 22.76
C MET A 1 0.01 18.64 23.40
N LYS A 2 0.06 18.76 24.74
CA LYS A 2 0.26 20.06 25.42
C LYS A 2 1.38 19.93 26.47
N SER A 3 2.56 19.53 26.02
CA SER A 3 3.80 19.59 26.82
C SER A 3 4.63 20.77 26.33
N SER A 4 5.21 21.54 27.25
CA SER A 4 5.95 22.79 26.97
C SER A 4 7.33 22.58 26.34
N TYR A 5 7.76 21.34 26.13
CA TYR A 5 9.02 21.03 25.47
C TYR A 5 8.85 19.81 24.55
N ILE A 6 9.05 20.01 23.26
CA ILE A 6 9.12 18.92 22.27
C ILE A 6 10.51 18.32 22.36
N ASP A 7 10.61 17.10 22.88
CA ASP A 7 11.89 16.39 22.94
C ASP A 7 12.36 15.89 21.56
N ASN A 8 13.62 15.45 21.51
CA ASN A 8 14.23 14.98 20.26
C ASN A 8 13.60 13.67 19.74
N ASP A 9 13.05 12.85 20.62
CA ASP A 9 12.42 11.59 20.23
C ASP A 9 11.10 11.87 19.52
N LEU A 10 10.30 12.80 20.04
CA LEU A 10 9.06 13.24 19.43
C LEU A 10 9.30 13.91 18.08
N LEU A 11 10.30 14.80 17.97
CA LEU A 11 10.68 15.38 16.67
C LEU A 11 11.08 14.30 15.66
N LYS A 12 11.88 13.32 16.10
CA LYS A 12 12.29 12.20 15.26
C LYS A 12 11.09 11.36 14.83
N ARG A 13 10.09 11.15 15.70
CA ARG A 13 8.85 10.46 15.34
C ARG A 13 8.04 11.23 14.29
N LEU A 14 7.93 12.55 14.42
CA LEU A 14 7.13 13.37 13.50
C LEU A 14 7.80 13.53 12.12
N TRP A 15 9.06 13.95 12.10
CA TRP A 15 9.73 14.40 10.87
C TRP A 15 10.61 13.35 10.18
N PHE A 16 11.05 12.32 10.90
CA PHE A 16 12.02 11.35 10.37
C PHE A 16 11.46 9.92 10.27
N THR A 17 10.71 9.49 11.28
CA THR A 17 10.27 8.09 11.38
C THR A 17 9.21 7.80 10.32
N ARG A 18 9.42 6.70 9.57
CA ARG A 18 8.55 6.34 8.44
C ARG A 18 7.17 5.87 8.89
N GLU A 19 7.13 5.07 9.96
CA GLU A 19 5.94 4.52 10.60
C GLU A 19 5.87 5.07 12.03
N ASN A 20 5.03 6.07 12.26
CA ASN A 20 4.98 6.80 13.54
C ASN A 20 3.60 6.79 14.21
N GLY A 21 2.69 5.93 13.73
CA GLY A 21 1.32 5.83 14.23
C GLY A 21 0.36 6.93 13.72
N ILE A 22 0.85 7.94 13.00
CA ILE A 22 0.03 8.99 12.38
C ILE A 22 -0.15 8.71 10.89
N SER A 23 0.94 8.44 10.17
CA SER A 23 0.88 8.09 8.74
C SER A 23 2.12 7.35 8.27
N ARG A 24 1.98 6.56 7.20
CA ARG A 24 3.10 5.84 6.56
C ARG A 24 3.57 6.57 5.29
N LEU A 25 4.77 7.15 5.33
CA LEU A 25 5.37 7.79 4.15
C LEU A 25 6.36 6.84 3.47
N MET A 26 5.98 6.32 2.30
CA MET A 26 6.83 5.43 1.49
C MET A 26 7.86 6.18 0.63
N GLN A 27 7.61 7.45 0.29
CA GLN A 27 8.49 8.33 -0.52
C GLN A 27 8.55 9.74 0.11
N GLY A 28 9.70 10.42 -0.03
CA GLY A 28 9.89 11.79 0.48
C GLY A 28 10.22 11.92 1.97
N ASN A 29 11.01 11.00 2.53
CA ASN A 29 11.53 11.15 3.90
C ASN A 29 12.87 11.91 3.91
N LEU A 30 13.08 12.71 4.95
CA LEU A 30 14.35 13.36 5.22
C LEU A 30 15.46 12.30 5.41
N SER A 31 16.65 12.56 4.85
CA SER A 31 17.82 11.75 5.19
C SER A 31 18.22 11.99 6.65
N GLN A 32 18.95 11.05 7.24
CA GLN A 32 19.43 11.20 8.63
C GLN A 32 20.34 12.42 8.79
N VAL A 33 21.16 12.72 7.78
CA VAL A 33 22.04 13.89 7.75
C VAL A 33 21.20 15.18 7.76
N GLN A 34 20.19 15.28 6.88
CA GLN A 34 19.32 16.46 6.80
C GLN A 34 18.47 16.65 8.05
N PHE A 35 17.98 15.57 8.65
CA PHE A 35 17.25 15.66 9.91
C PHE A 35 18.15 16.18 11.03
N ALA A 36 19.37 15.65 11.16
CA ALA A 36 20.32 16.09 12.18
C ALA A 36 20.78 17.55 11.98
N SER A 37 21.05 17.96 10.73
CA SER A 37 21.51 19.32 10.43
C SER A 37 20.43 20.39 10.59
N ASN A 38 19.15 20.01 10.58
CA ASN A 38 18.02 20.93 10.66
C ASN A 38 17.18 20.73 11.94
N LEU A 39 17.71 20.04 12.95
CA LEU A 39 16.95 19.62 14.13
C LEU A 39 16.29 20.80 14.86
N GLU A 40 17.04 21.88 15.11
CA GLU A 40 16.50 23.04 15.83
C GLU A 40 15.50 23.82 14.99
N THR A 41 15.74 23.99 13.69
CA THR A 41 14.76 24.63 12.80
C THR A 41 13.45 23.84 12.74
N LEU A 42 13.52 22.51 12.67
CA LEU A 42 12.33 21.65 12.71
C LEU A 42 11.64 21.73 14.08
N ARG A 43 12.39 21.92 15.18
CA ARG A 43 11.82 22.17 16.52
C ARG A 43 11.05 23.48 16.57
N GLU A 44 11.66 24.57 16.12
CA GLU A 44 11.04 25.89 16.07
C GLU A 44 9.76 25.86 15.22
N LEU A 45 9.83 25.23 14.04
CA LEU A 45 8.68 25.03 13.17
C LEU A 45 7.56 24.24 13.88
N THR A 46 7.92 23.14 14.55
CA THR A 46 6.93 22.32 15.28
C THR A 46 6.31 23.08 16.45
N ASN A 47 7.10 23.86 17.20
CA ASN A 47 6.60 24.71 18.27
C ASN A 47 5.63 25.78 17.74
N SER A 48 5.96 26.39 16.59
CA SER A 48 5.07 27.34 15.92
C SER A 48 3.72 26.70 15.56
N ILE A 49 3.75 25.49 14.99
CA ILE A 49 2.53 24.72 14.66
C ILE A 49 1.70 24.43 15.91
N LEU A 50 2.32 24.06 17.04
CA LEU A 50 1.59 23.80 18.29
C LEU A 50 1.00 25.06 18.94
N SER A 51 1.48 26.24 18.56
CA SER A 51 1.05 27.52 19.14
C SER A 51 -0.18 28.12 18.48
N SER A 52 -0.44 27.81 17.20
CA SER A 52 -1.62 28.30 16.48
C SER A 52 -2.15 27.30 15.46
N SER A 53 -3.47 27.17 15.40
CA SER A 53 -4.18 26.21 14.55
C SER A 53 -4.80 26.85 13.30
N ASP A 54 -4.41 28.07 12.95
CA ASP A 54 -5.04 28.84 11.85
C ASP A 54 -4.34 28.66 10.50
N HIS A 55 -5.05 28.99 9.42
CA HIS A 55 -4.57 28.82 8.04
C HIS A 55 -3.34 29.68 7.71
N GLN A 56 -3.21 30.89 8.28
CA GLN A 56 -2.03 31.73 8.05
C GLN A 56 -0.79 31.09 8.67
N SER A 57 -0.92 30.49 9.85
CA SER A 57 0.18 29.74 10.48
C SER A 57 0.59 28.51 9.66
N TYR A 58 -0.36 27.85 9.01
CA TYR A 58 -0.06 26.79 8.04
C TYR A 58 0.72 27.31 6.83
N LEU A 59 0.27 28.40 6.20
CA LEU A 59 0.95 29.01 5.05
C LEU A 59 2.39 29.43 5.38
N ARG A 60 2.61 30.09 6.52
CA ARG A 60 3.97 30.42 7.00
C ARG A 60 4.84 29.18 7.20
N SER A 61 4.25 28.07 7.66
CA SER A 61 4.97 26.81 7.83
C SER A 61 5.38 26.21 6.48
N VAL A 62 4.53 26.33 5.46
CA VAL A 62 4.82 25.92 4.09
C VAL A 62 5.93 26.79 3.49
N GLU A 63 5.84 28.13 3.62
CA GLU A 63 6.88 29.06 3.22
C GLU A 63 8.22 28.74 3.88
N LYS A 64 8.21 28.36 5.16
CA LYS A 64 9.43 27.97 5.86
C LYS A 64 10.09 26.72 5.26
N ILE A 65 9.30 25.74 4.82
CA ILE A 65 9.83 24.58 4.09
C ILE A 65 10.44 25.02 2.76
N ASP A 66 9.79 25.94 2.05
CA ASP A 66 10.28 26.47 0.77
C ASP A 66 11.61 27.23 0.94
N GLU A 67 11.76 28.04 1.98
CA GLU A 67 13.01 28.70 2.35
C GLU A 67 14.15 27.69 2.60
N LEU A 68 13.87 26.60 3.33
CA LEU A 68 14.88 25.59 3.64
C LEU A 68 15.34 24.82 2.41
N VAL A 69 14.45 24.60 1.45
CA VAL A 69 14.81 24.00 0.15
C VAL A 69 15.67 24.98 -0.66
N GLN A 70 15.28 26.25 -0.72
CA GLN A 70 16.05 27.29 -1.43
C GLN A 70 17.45 27.49 -0.82
N ALA A 71 17.57 27.39 0.51
CA ALA A 71 18.84 27.45 1.22
C ALA A 71 19.70 26.18 1.06
N GLY A 72 19.23 25.15 0.35
CA GLY A 72 19.92 23.87 0.17
C GLY A 72 19.98 23.00 1.43
N LEU A 73 19.27 23.39 2.49
CA LEU A 73 19.21 22.67 3.76
C LEU A 73 18.29 21.44 3.68
N LEU A 74 17.30 21.47 2.78
CA LEU A 74 16.45 20.36 2.40
C LEU A 74 16.59 20.06 0.91
N SER A 75 16.61 18.78 0.53
CA SER A 75 16.79 18.36 -0.87
C SER A 75 15.49 18.32 -1.67
N PHE A 76 14.34 18.43 -0.99
CA PHE A 76 13.03 18.47 -1.62
C PHE A 76 12.01 19.11 -0.68
N ARG A 77 10.91 19.56 -1.28
CA ARG A 77 9.78 20.20 -0.59
C ARG A 77 8.94 19.18 0.18
N CYS A 78 9.25 18.96 1.45
CA CYS A 78 8.66 17.89 2.26
C CYS A 78 7.26 18.19 2.85
N VAL A 79 6.34 18.76 2.07
CA VAL A 79 5.01 19.19 2.56
C VAL A 79 4.18 18.07 3.18
N ALA A 80 4.29 16.82 2.70
CA ALA A 80 3.59 15.71 3.33
C ALA A 80 4.07 15.44 4.78
N LEU A 81 5.36 15.66 5.08
CA LEU A 81 5.89 15.60 6.45
C LEU A 81 5.38 16.78 7.29
N LEU A 82 5.25 17.96 6.70
CA LEU A 82 4.63 19.11 7.36
C LEU A 82 3.16 18.82 7.70
N ASN A 83 2.36 18.34 6.75
CA ASN A 83 0.95 17.98 6.93
C ASN A 83 0.75 16.95 8.04
N ARG A 84 1.69 16.00 8.17
CA ARG A 84 1.71 15.02 9.26
C ARG A 84 1.84 15.67 10.63
N VAL A 85 2.70 16.69 10.75
CA VAL A 85 2.89 17.40 12.02
C VAL A 85 1.62 18.17 12.38
N TRP A 86 0.98 18.81 11.40
CA TRP A 86 -0.34 19.45 11.57
C TRP A 86 -1.42 18.46 12.00
N ALA A 87 -1.53 17.31 11.34
CA ALA A 87 -2.49 16.27 11.69
C ALA A 87 -2.25 15.65 13.08
N ALA A 88 -0.99 15.56 13.51
CA ALA A 88 -0.62 15.10 14.85
C ALA A 88 -0.92 16.13 15.95
N ALA A 89 -0.71 17.41 15.64
CA ALA A 89 -0.97 18.52 16.55
C ALA A 89 -2.47 18.70 16.81
N TYR A 90 -3.28 18.58 15.75
CA TYR A 90 -4.72 18.85 15.77
C TYR A 90 -5.54 17.68 15.17
N PRO A 91 -5.54 16.51 15.82
CA PRO A 91 -6.22 15.32 15.30
C PRO A 91 -7.73 15.49 15.19
N ASP A 92 -8.33 16.42 15.93
CA ASP A 92 -9.77 16.69 15.89
C ASP A 92 -10.15 17.48 14.64
N VAL A 93 -9.19 18.25 14.08
CA VAL A 93 -9.36 19.18 12.96
C VAL A 93 -8.96 18.57 11.62
N PHE A 94 -7.92 17.71 11.61
CA PHE A 94 -7.37 17.13 10.39
C PHE A 94 -7.39 15.60 10.40
N THR A 95 -7.61 15.03 9.22
CA THR A 95 -7.42 13.61 8.93
C THR A 95 -5.93 13.29 8.70
N THR A 96 -5.56 12.01 8.79
CA THR A 96 -4.17 11.54 8.66
C THR A 96 -3.73 11.25 7.21
N THR A 97 -4.57 11.54 6.23
CA THR A 97 -4.23 11.44 4.80
C THR A 97 -3.45 12.70 4.38
N ILE A 98 -2.13 12.62 4.52
CA ILE A 98 -1.20 13.75 4.43
C ILE A 98 -0.69 14.07 3.02
N GLN A 99 -0.82 13.13 2.08
CA GLN A 99 -0.41 13.34 0.69
C GLN A 99 -1.55 14.04 -0.05
N THR A 100 -1.29 15.25 -0.54
CA THR A 100 -2.33 16.14 -1.10
C THR A 100 -3.08 15.52 -2.26
N ASP A 101 -2.38 14.85 -3.18
CA ASP A 101 -2.97 14.17 -4.34
C ASP A 101 -3.93 13.04 -3.91
N LYS A 102 -3.54 12.24 -2.93
CA LYS A 102 -4.36 11.14 -2.40
C LYS A 102 -5.55 11.66 -1.60
N PHE A 103 -5.32 12.70 -0.79
CA PHE A 103 -6.38 13.37 -0.05
C PHE A 103 -7.41 13.97 -1.01
N ASP A 104 -6.96 14.72 -2.02
CA ASP A 104 -7.82 15.36 -3.02
C ASP A 104 -8.66 14.34 -3.77
N TYR A 105 -8.11 13.17 -4.07
CA TYR A 105 -8.87 12.07 -4.68
C TYR A 105 -10.06 11.63 -3.82
N VAL A 106 -9.84 11.37 -2.53
CA VAL A 106 -10.92 10.98 -1.60
C VAL A 106 -11.92 12.12 -1.41
N TYR A 107 -11.41 13.34 -1.23
CA TYR A 107 -12.21 14.55 -1.07
C TYR A 107 -13.20 14.73 -2.23
N GLN A 108 -12.72 14.64 -3.47
CA GLN A 108 -13.56 14.74 -4.67
C GLN A 108 -14.58 13.61 -4.76
N ARG A 109 -14.15 12.37 -4.49
CA ARG A 109 -15.04 11.19 -4.53
C ARG A 109 -16.15 11.25 -3.49
N LEU A 110 -15.83 11.65 -2.26
CA LEU A 110 -16.83 11.84 -1.21
C LEU A 110 -17.81 12.95 -1.57
N ASN A 111 -17.31 14.07 -2.10
CA ASN A 111 -18.17 15.17 -2.52
C ASN A 111 -19.12 14.75 -3.66
N GLN A 112 -18.62 14.03 -4.67
CA GLN A 112 -19.41 13.52 -5.79
C GLN A 112 -20.45 12.49 -5.35
N ARG A 113 -20.07 11.55 -4.47
CA ARG A 113 -20.94 10.42 -4.08
C ARG A 113 -22.03 10.83 -3.10
N TYR A 114 -21.73 11.75 -2.18
CA TYR A 114 -22.62 12.10 -1.08
C TYR A 114 -23.15 13.53 -1.13
N GLY A 115 -22.75 14.34 -2.12
CA GLY A 115 -23.25 15.71 -2.28
C GLY A 115 -22.93 16.60 -1.08
N LEU A 116 -21.69 16.55 -0.58
CA LEU A 116 -21.30 17.22 0.68
C LEU A 116 -21.21 18.75 0.58
N ASP A 117 -21.36 19.30 -0.63
CA ASP A 117 -21.22 20.73 -0.93
C ASP A 117 -19.87 21.29 -0.47
N LEU A 118 -18.80 20.55 -0.81
CA LEU A 118 -17.43 20.90 -0.51
C LEU A 118 -16.83 21.80 -1.62
N PRO A 119 -16.08 22.86 -1.28
CA PRO A 119 -15.44 23.73 -2.28
C PRO A 119 -14.46 22.99 -3.19
N SER A 120 -14.35 23.41 -4.46
CA SER A 120 -13.53 22.73 -5.47
C SER A 120 -12.04 23.10 -5.43
N SER A 121 -11.70 24.28 -4.92
CA SER A 121 -10.34 24.79 -4.81
C SER A 121 -9.96 25.09 -3.35
N GLY A 122 -8.67 24.98 -3.06
CA GLY A 122 -8.13 25.11 -1.71
C GLY A 122 -6.88 24.26 -1.56
N ASP A 123 -6.04 24.61 -0.59
CA ASP A 123 -4.91 23.77 -0.21
C ASP A 123 -5.34 22.60 0.69
N TRP A 124 -4.36 21.77 1.07
CA TRP A 124 -4.60 20.61 1.94
C TRP A 124 -5.23 21.01 3.27
N PHE A 125 -4.80 22.11 3.88
CA PHE A 125 -5.31 22.56 5.17
C PHE A 125 -6.80 22.88 5.05
N GLN A 126 -7.16 23.76 4.11
CA GLN A 126 -8.53 24.20 3.93
C GLN A 126 -9.45 23.03 3.59
N LYS A 127 -9.09 22.20 2.61
CA LYS A 127 -9.91 21.06 2.21
C LYS A 127 -10.08 20.03 3.32
N ASN A 128 -9.03 19.78 4.12
CA ASN A 128 -9.09 18.84 5.23
C ASN A 128 -9.94 19.38 6.38
N THR A 129 -9.90 20.69 6.65
CA THR A 129 -10.84 21.33 7.60
C THR A 129 -12.29 21.21 7.13
N TRP A 130 -12.60 21.58 5.89
CA TRP A 130 -13.96 21.52 5.36
C TRP A 130 -14.52 20.10 5.35
N LEU A 131 -13.71 19.11 4.95
CA LEU A 131 -14.13 17.71 4.98
C LEU A 131 -14.42 17.26 6.41
N THR A 132 -13.54 17.57 7.36
CA THR A 132 -13.70 17.15 8.76
C THR A 132 -14.92 17.79 9.42
N GLU A 133 -15.16 19.07 9.16
CA GLU A 133 -16.37 19.78 9.60
C GLU A 133 -17.63 19.10 9.04
N LYS A 134 -17.68 18.82 7.73
CA LYS A 134 -18.82 18.12 7.11
C LYS A 134 -19.01 16.72 7.69
N LEU A 135 -17.93 15.96 7.89
CA LEU A 135 -18.00 14.62 8.47
C LEU A 135 -18.53 14.63 9.91
N GLN A 136 -18.26 15.67 10.69
CA GLN A 136 -18.80 15.81 12.04
C GLN A 136 -20.34 15.91 12.07
N PHE A 137 -20.95 16.47 11.03
CA PHE A 137 -22.41 16.55 10.91
C PHE A 137 -23.05 15.26 10.36
N VAL A 138 -22.28 14.45 9.62
CA VAL A 138 -22.77 13.23 8.97
C VAL A 138 -22.57 11.99 9.83
N LEU A 139 -21.49 11.94 10.61
CA LEU A 139 -21.15 10.81 11.47
C LEU A 139 -21.87 10.90 12.83
N PRO A 140 -22.05 9.77 13.53
CA PRO A 140 -22.54 9.76 14.91
C PRO A 140 -21.69 10.66 15.83
N SER A 141 -22.31 11.31 16.81
CA SER A 141 -21.62 12.23 17.71
C SER A 141 -20.55 11.58 18.59
N ASP A 142 -20.65 10.26 18.80
CA ASP A 142 -19.70 9.44 19.55
C ASP A 142 -18.67 8.74 18.64
N TYR A 143 -18.66 9.04 17.34
CA TYR A 143 -17.74 8.43 16.40
C TYR A 143 -16.29 8.78 16.72
N SER A 144 -15.43 7.76 16.82
CA SER A 144 -14.04 7.95 17.21
C SER A 144 -13.28 8.82 16.21
N ILE A 145 -12.65 9.88 16.71
CA ILE A 145 -11.77 10.78 15.95
C ILE A 145 -10.63 10.01 15.29
N LEU A 146 -10.07 9.03 16.00
CA LEU A 146 -9.00 8.18 15.47
C LEU A 146 -9.50 7.31 14.31
N LEU A 147 -10.68 6.69 14.47
CA LEU A 147 -11.29 5.91 13.38
C LEU A 147 -11.59 6.78 12.18
N ARG A 148 -12.19 7.97 12.37
CA ARG A 148 -12.47 8.93 11.28
C ARG A 148 -11.20 9.26 10.50
N ASN A 149 -10.14 9.60 11.21
CA ASN A 149 -8.87 10.00 10.58
C ASN A 149 -8.24 8.85 9.78
N MET A 150 -8.28 7.62 10.31
CA MET A 150 -7.81 6.43 9.60
C MET A 150 -8.72 6.07 8.42
N GLN A 151 -10.03 6.24 8.55
CA GLN A 151 -11.02 5.83 7.55
C GLN A 151 -10.87 6.60 6.24
N VAL A 152 -10.45 7.86 6.27
CA VAL A 152 -10.19 8.64 5.04
C VAL A 152 -9.05 8.03 4.22
N TRP A 153 -8.05 7.42 4.87
CA TRP A 153 -7.01 6.67 4.16
C TRP A 153 -7.55 5.34 3.61
N TYR A 154 -8.34 4.61 4.40
CA TYR A 154 -8.97 3.38 3.91
C TYR A 154 -9.91 3.62 2.73
N LEU A 155 -10.62 4.75 2.71
CA LEU A 155 -11.43 5.18 1.57
C LEU A 155 -10.57 5.49 0.35
N TYR A 156 -9.36 6.01 0.51
CA TYR A 156 -8.43 6.13 -0.61
C TYR A 156 -8.07 4.76 -1.17
N GLU A 157 -7.67 3.82 -0.30
CA GLU A 157 -7.33 2.45 -0.73
C GLU A 157 -8.53 1.78 -1.41
N GLU A 158 -9.73 1.90 -0.84
CA GLU A 158 -10.97 1.37 -1.39
C GLU A 158 -11.35 2.03 -2.72
N PHE A 159 -11.30 3.36 -2.84
CA PHE A 159 -11.64 4.06 -4.08
C PHE A 159 -10.63 3.80 -5.20
N VAL A 160 -9.36 3.57 -4.85
CA VAL A 160 -8.34 3.13 -5.80
C VAL A 160 -8.59 1.69 -6.24
N GLU A 161 -9.06 0.82 -5.35
CA GLU A 161 -9.44 -0.57 -5.66
C GLU A 161 -10.79 -0.67 -6.41
N GLN A 162 -11.69 0.28 -6.22
CA GLN A 162 -13.00 0.39 -6.86
C GLN A 162 -13.15 1.74 -7.60
N PRO A 163 -12.46 1.96 -8.73
CA PRO A 163 -12.74 3.12 -9.55
C PRO A 163 -14.18 3.01 -10.06
N VAL A 164 -15.09 3.82 -9.52
CA VAL A 164 -16.46 3.94 -10.05
C VAL A 164 -16.34 4.27 -11.53
N ILE A 165 -16.89 3.37 -12.37
CA ILE A 165 -17.21 3.63 -13.77
C ILE A 165 -18.12 4.85 -13.75
N ALA A 166 -17.56 6.02 -14.05
CA ALA A 166 -18.38 7.16 -14.40
C ALA A 166 -19.21 6.73 -15.60
N ASP A 167 -20.53 6.82 -15.45
CA ASP A 167 -21.50 6.61 -16.51
C ASP A 167 -21.06 7.49 -17.70
N ILE A 168 -20.81 6.87 -18.86
CA ILE A 168 -20.19 7.49 -20.04
C ILE A 168 -21.21 8.36 -20.80
N SER A 169 -22.17 8.96 -20.11
CA SER A 169 -23.23 9.77 -20.73
C SER A 169 -22.99 11.28 -20.65
N SER A 170 -21.91 11.76 -20.04
CA SER A 170 -21.55 13.19 -20.07
C SER A 170 -20.03 13.42 -20.08
N ILE A 171 -19.39 13.08 -21.19
CA ILE A 171 -18.06 13.62 -21.51
C ILE A 171 -18.26 14.87 -22.38
N GLU A 172 -18.38 16.02 -21.74
CA GLU A 172 -17.87 17.25 -22.36
C GLU A 172 -16.41 17.41 -21.93
N SER A 173 -15.55 17.27 -22.93
CA SER A 173 -14.15 17.69 -23.03
C SER A 173 -13.38 18.01 -21.74
N PHE A 174 -12.56 17.07 -21.29
CA PHE A 174 -11.25 17.44 -20.76
C PHE A 174 -10.19 16.47 -21.25
N ALA A 175 -9.33 16.96 -22.15
CA ALA A 175 -8.16 16.26 -22.63
C ALA A 175 -7.15 16.12 -21.48
N GLY A 176 -6.89 14.89 -21.06
CA GLY A 176 -5.89 14.57 -20.04
C GLY A 176 -5.91 13.09 -19.72
N SER A 177 -5.10 12.33 -20.45
CA SER A 177 -4.90 10.88 -20.33
C SER A 177 -4.68 10.42 -18.88
N THR A 178 -5.69 9.81 -18.25
CA THR A 178 -5.51 9.02 -17.03
C THR A 178 -5.55 7.54 -17.43
N LEU A 179 -4.39 6.88 -17.40
CA LEU A 179 -4.28 5.43 -17.59
C LEU A 179 -5.03 4.73 -16.44
N LEU A 180 -6.22 4.20 -16.72
CA LEU A 180 -6.97 3.34 -15.82
C LEU A 180 -6.10 2.13 -15.45
N THR A 181 -5.75 1.99 -14.17
CA THR A 181 -5.06 0.78 -13.70
C THR A 181 -6.08 -0.36 -13.59
N PRO A 182 -5.85 -1.50 -14.27
CA PRO A 182 -6.80 -2.60 -14.26
C PRO A 182 -6.84 -3.30 -12.89
N SER A 183 -7.98 -3.94 -12.57
CA SER A 183 -8.16 -4.72 -11.35
C SER A 183 -7.05 -5.75 -11.15
N LEU A 184 -6.63 -5.99 -9.90
CA LEU A 184 -5.59 -6.98 -9.57
C LEU A 184 -6.08 -8.42 -9.79
N ASN A 185 -7.37 -8.68 -9.56
CA ASN A 185 -8.00 -9.94 -9.89
C ASN A 185 -8.52 -9.86 -11.33
N GLN A 186 -7.96 -10.69 -12.21
CA GLN A 186 -8.26 -10.67 -13.63
C GLN A 186 -8.70 -12.05 -14.11
N ILE A 187 -9.79 -12.09 -14.87
CA ILE A 187 -10.25 -13.29 -15.57
C ILE A 187 -10.05 -13.06 -17.06
N LEU A 188 -9.11 -13.80 -17.66
CA LEU A 188 -8.98 -13.87 -19.11
C LEU A 188 -10.06 -14.83 -19.64
N TYR A 189 -11.07 -14.32 -20.33
CA TYR A 189 -12.16 -15.11 -20.90
C TYR A 189 -12.17 -15.04 -22.43
N GLY A 190 -12.89 -15.96 -23.06
CA GLY A 190 -13.01 -16.05 -24.52
C GLY A 190 -13.02 -17.50 -25.03
N PRO A 191 -13.21 -17.68 -26.34
CA PRO A 191 -13.30 -19.00 -26.98
C PRO A 191 -12.09 -19.91 -26.70
N PRO A 192 -12.25 -21.25 -26.71
CA PRO A 192 -11.11 -22.16 -26.65
C PRO A 192 -10.12 -21.89 -27.79
N GLY A 193 -8.82 -21.99 -27.52
CA GLY A 193 -7.78 -21.75 -28.52
C GLY A 193 -7.30 -20.29 -28.66
N THR A 194 -7.89 -19.31 -27.98
CA THR A 194 -7.49 -17.88 -28.07
C THR A 194 -6.30 -17.49 -27.17
N GLY A 195 -5.46 -18.45 -26.78
CA GLY A 195 -4.23 -18.15 -26.04
C GLY A 195 -4.40 -17.65 -24.60
N LYS A 196 -5.56 -17.81 -23.96
CA LYS A 196 -5.79 -17.36 -22.56
C LYS A 196 -4.68 -17.82 -21.60
N THR A 197 -4.36 -19.12 -21.59
CA THR A 197 -3.27 -19.71 -20.79
C THR A 197 -1.88 -19.24 -21.23
N PHE A 198 -1.73 -18.85 -22.50
CA PHE A 198 -0.48 -18.26 -22.98
C PHE A 198 -0.30 -16.86 -22.35
N HIS A 199 -1.35 -16.04 -22.32
CA HIS A 199 -1.29 -14.70 -21.74
C HIS A 199 -1.17 -14.67 -20.21
N THR A 200 -1.54 -15.74 -19.48
CA THR A 200 -1.39 -15.76 -18.01
C THR A 200 0.06 -15.66 -17.53
N ILE A 201 1.04 -16.12 -18.32
CA ILE A 201 2.46 -15.99 -17.97
C ILE A 201 2.86 -14.52 -17.81
N GLU A 202 2.47 -13.69 -18.77
CA GLU A 202 2.77 -12.26 -18.77
C GLU A 202 2.04 -11.55 -17.62
N ALA A 203 0.75 -11.85 -17.44
CA ALA A 203 -0.05 -11.29 -16.36
C ALA A 203 0.52 -11.66 -14.97
N ALA A 204 0.93 -12.91 -14.77
CA ALA A 204 1.50 -13.37 -13.51
C ALA A 204 2.87 -12.73 -13.22
N VAL A 205 3.75 -12.60 -14.22
CA VAL A 205 5.03 -11.90 -14.07
C VAL A 205 4.82 -10.42 -13.76
N LYS A 206 3.91 -9.76 -14.49
CA LYS A 206 3.56 -8.35 -14.26
C LYS A 206 3.02 -8.10 -12.85
N ALA A 207 2.23 -9.03 -12.31
CA ALA A 207 1.70 -8.94 -10.96
C ALA A 207 2.76 -9.24 -9.88
N ALA A 208 3.59 -10.26 -10.08
CA ALA A 208 4.58 -10.69 -9.10
C ALA A 208 5.82 -9.78 -9.07
N ASP A 209 6.26 -9.23 -10.21
CA ASP A 209 7.40 -8.33 -10.28
C ASP A 209 7.19 -7.19 -11.31
N PRO A 210 6.42 -6.15 -10.94
CA PRO A 210 6.08 -5.05 -11.85
C PRO A 210 7.30 -4.27 -12.35
N LYS A 211 8.37 -4.21 -11.54
CA LYS A 211 9.59 -3.45 -11.87
C LYS A 211 10.40 -4.17 -12.94
N GLU A 212 10.68 -5.46 -12.73
CA GLU A 212 11.42 -6.23 -13.72
C GLU A 212 10.61 -6.42 -15.00
N TYR A 213 9.28 -6.58 -14.91
CA TYR A 213 8.41 -6.59 -16.08
C TYR A 213 8.52 -5.31 -16.92
N ALA A 214 8.53 -4.13 -16.28
CA ALA A 214 8.66 -2.86 -16.99
C ALA A 214 9.99 -2.73 -17.75
N ASN A 215 11.07 -3.33 -17.24
CA ASN A 215 12.39 -3.33 -17.88
C ASN A 215 12.43 -4.14 -19.20
N ILE A 216 11.50 -5.07 -19.41
CA ILE A 216 11.42 -5.87 -20.66
C ILE A 216 11.02 -4.98 -21.85
N GLY A 217 10.33 -3.86 -21.60
CA GLY A 217 9.95 -2.91 -22.65
C GLY A 217 8.91 -3.47 -23.64
N ILE A 218 7.91 -4.21 -23.15
CA ILE A 218 6.82 -4.74 -23.98
C ILE A 218 5.88 -3.60 -24.37
N ASP A 219 5.65 -3.44 -25.67
CA ASP A 219 4.68 -2.47 -26.19
C ASP A 219 3.25 -2.99 -25.95
N PRO A 220 2.36 -2.21 -25.29
CA PRO A 220 0.99 -2.64 -25.00
C PRO A 220 0.12 -2.92 -26.23
N LEU A 221 0.42 -2.31 -27.39
CA LEU A 221 -0.35 -2.45 -28.63
C LEU A 221 0.14 -3.63 -29.47
N LEU A 222 1.45 -3.90 -29.45
CA LEU A 222 2.08 -4.95 -30.27
C LEU A 222 2.26 -6.27 -29.52
N GLY A 223 2.28 -6.23 -28.18
CA GLY A 223 2.56 -7.39 -27.34
C GLY A 223 4.05 -7.80 -27.37
N ALA A 224 4.38 -8.87 -26.65
CA ALA A 224 5.74 -9.35 -26.53
C ALA A 224 6.24 -10.04 -27.83
N ASN A 225 7.45 -9.69 -28.27
CA ASN A 225 8.14 -10.42 -29.33
C ASN A 225 8.73 -11.76 -28.81
N LYS A 226 9.37 -12.54 -29.69
CA LYS A 226 9.86 -13.90 -29.37
C LYS A 226 10.91 -13.89 -28.25
N GLU A 227 11.83 -12.94 -28.27
CA GLU A 227 12.90 -12.77 -27.29
C GLU A 227 12.34 -12.34 -25.93
N GLN A 228 11.47 -11.32 -25.91
CA GLN A 228 10.76 -10.87 -24.71
C GLN A 228 9.89 -11.97 -24.12
N ARG A 229 9.29 -12.80 -24.97
CA ARG A 229 8.49 -13.94 -24.52
C ARG A 229 9.34 -15.02 -23.85
N LYS A 230 10.55 -15.26 -24.35
CA LYS A 230 11.51 -16.16 -23.70
C LYS A 230 11.88 -15.64 -22.31
N GLN A 231 12.17 -14.34 -22.18
CA GLN A 231 12.45 -13.68 -20.89
C GLN A 231 11.28 -13.81 -19.91
N LEU A 232 10.05 -13.53 -20.35
CA LEU A 232 8.84 -13.71 -19.53
C LEU A 232 8.70 -15.15 -19.01
N THR A 233 9.02 -16.14 -19.85
CA THR A 233 8.93 -17.56 -19.47
C THR A 233 10.00 -17.94 -18.44
N GLU A 234 11.23 -17.45 -18.60
CA GLU A 234 12.31 -17.64 -17.64
C GLU A 234 12.00 -16.97 -16.29
N MET A 235 11.47 -15.75 -16.32
CA MET A 235 11.03 -15.03 -15.11
C MET A 235 9.87 -15.74 -14.41
N TYR A 236 8.86 -16.16 -15.16
CA TYR A 236 7.73 -16.91 -14.62
C TYR A 236 8.20 -18.17 -13.92
N LYS A 237 9.13 -18.92 -14.53
CA LYS A 237 9.72 -20.11 -13.92
C LYS A 237 10.46 -19.76 -12.63
N ALA A 238 11.35 -18.77 -12.67
CA ALA A 238 12.11 -18.35 -11.48
C ALA A 238 11.18 -17.91 -10.32
N LEU A 239 10.14 -17.13 -10.62
CA LEU A 239 9.14 -16.68 -9.64
C LEU A 239 8.28 -17.82 -9.11
N SER A 240 7.98 -18.82 -9.95
CA SER A 240 7.27 -20.04 -9.53
C SER A 240 8.15 -20.90 -8.62
N ASP A 241 9.43 -21.08 -8.96
CA ASP A 241 10.41 -21.85 -8.19
C ASP A 241 10.62 -21.27 -6.79
N VAL A 242 10.56 -19.92 -6.64
CA VAL A 242 10.60 -19.26 -5.33
C VAL A 242 9.22 -19.07 -4.68
N GLY A 243 8.17 -19.68 -5.21
CA GLY A 243 6.82 -19.67 -4.63
C GLY A 243 6.08 -18.34 -4.71
N ARG A 244 6.55 -17.36 -5.50
CA ARG A 244 5.87 -16.08 -5.72
C ARG A 244 4.75 -16.17 -6.75
N ILE A 245 4.72 -17.24 -7.55
CA ILE A 245 3.64 -17.60 -8.46
C ILE A 245 3.24 -19.05 -8.15
N ARG A 246 1.94 -19.31 -8.03
CA ARG A 246 1.39 -20.68 -7.95
C ARG A 246 0.32 -20.87 -9.02
N PHE A 247 0.46 -21.94 -9.79
CA PHE A 247 -0.48 -22.28 -10.86
C PHE A 247 -1.44 -23.36 -10.36
N VAL A 248 -2.74 -23.14 -10.57
CA VAL A 248 -3.81 -24.07 -10.21
C VAL A 248 -4.76 -24.25 -11.38
N THR A 249 -5.37 -25.43 -11.49
CA THR A 249 -6.43 -25.72 -12.47
C THR A 249 -7.64 -26.23 -11.72
N PHE A 250 -8.77 -25.53 -11.83
CA PHE A 250 -10.00 -25.96 -11.18
C PHE A 250 -10.69 -27.07 -11.98
N HIS A 251 -11.28 -28.02 -11.24
CA HIS A 251 -12.14 -29.08 -11.75
C HIS A 251 -13.34 -29.24 -10.80
N GLN A 252 -14.39 -29.96 -11.23
CA GLN A 252 -15.64 -30.05 -10.45
C GLN A 252 -15.48 -30.63 -9.04
N SER A 253 -14.46 -31.47 -8.83
CA SER A 253 -14.12 -32.04 -7.52
C SER A 253 -13.10 -31.21 -6.73
N TYR A 254 -12.67 -30.03 -7.22
CA TYR A 254 -11.72 -29.16 -6.53
C TYR A 254 -12.47 -28.26 -5.55
N GLY A 255 -12.24 -28.44 -4.26
CA GLY A 255 -13.06 -27.86 -3.22
C GLY A 255 -12.34 -26.83 -2.35
N TYR A 256 -13.03 -26.45 -1.29
CA TYR A 256 -12.52 -25.54 -0.28
C TYR A 256 -11.31 -26.12 0.47
N GLU A 257 -11.33 -27.43 0.72
CA GLU A 257 -10.30 -28.11 1.51
C GLU A 257 -8.93 -28.07 0.85
N GLU A 258 -8.88 -28.17 -0.49
CA GLU A 258 -7.65 -28.07 -1.26
C GLU A 258 -7.22 -26.62 -1.54
N PHE A 259 -8.18 -25.69 -1.67
CA PHE A 259 -7.89 -24.31 -2.04
C PHE A 259 -7.56 -23.41 -0.83
N VAL A 260 -8.31 -23.52 0.27
CA VAL A 260 -8.22 -22.62 1.43
C VAL A 260 -7.68 -23.32 2.66
N GLU A 261 -8.40 -24.29 3.24
CA GLU A 261 -7.94 -25.12 4.35
C GLU A 261 -8.83 -26.35 4.52
N GLY A 262 -8.23 -27.49 4.87
CA GLY A 262 -8.92 -28.77 5.05
C GLY A 262 -8.34 -29.60 6.19
N LEU A 263 -8.98 -30.74 6.49
CA LEU A 263 -8.46 -31.71 7.45
C LEU A 263 -7.64 -32.76 6.72
N SER A 264 -6.44 -33.01 7.20
CA SER A 264 -5.57 -34.07 6.71
C SER A 264 -5.44 -35.13 7.80
N ALA A 265 -5.58 -36.41 7.43
CA ALA A 265 -5.32 -37.51 8.33
C ALA A 265 -3.84 -37.92 8.24
N LYS A 266 -3.16 -38.04 9.38
CA LYS A 266 -1.84 -38.65 9.50
C LYS A 266 -1.95 -39.89 10.38
N THR A 267 -1.33 -40.97 9.96
CA THR A 267 -1.22 -42.19 10.78
C THR A 267 0.19 -42.28 11.35
N GLU A 268 0.33 -42.20 12.67
CA GLU A 268 1.60 -42.37 13.37
C GLU A 268 1.45 -43.53 14.36
N SER A 269 2.34 -44.52 14.28
CA SER A 269 2.33 -45.71 15.15
C SER A 269 0.99 -46.46 15.23
N GLY A 270 0.23 -46.48 14.13
CA GLY A 270 -1.08 -47.14 14.05
C GLY A 270 -2.26 -46.31 14.57
N GLN A 271 -2.03 -45.08 15.04
CA GLN A 271 -3.08 -44.17 15.49
C GLN A 271 -3.32 -43.08 14.43
N VAL A 272 -4.58 -42.89 14.04
CA VAL A 272 -4.99 -41.85 13.10
C VAL A 272 -5.20 -40.54 13.85
N SER A 273 -4.55 -39.48 13.40
CA SER A 273 -4.71 -38.11 13.89
C SER A 273 -5.17 -37.20 12.75
N TYR A 274 -5.98 -36.19 13.07
CA TYR A 274 -6.48 -35.22 12.10
C TYR A 274 -5.86 -33.86 12.40
N ASN A 275 -5.17 -33.28 11.41
CA ASN A 275 -4.59 -31.96 11.52
C ASN A 275 -5.16 -31.02 10.45
N LYS A 276 -5.30 -29.74 10.77
CA LYS A 276 -5.60 -28.73 9.76
C LYS A 276 -4.41 -28.65 8.78
N LYS A 277 -4.72 -28.58 7.49
CA LYS A 277 -3.77 -28.38 6.40
C LYS A 277 -4.23 -27.15 5.63
N ASN A 278 -3.30 -26.21 5.39
CA ASN A 278 -3.59 -25.08 4.54
C ASN A 278 -3.74 -25.53 3.08
N GLY A 279 -4.66 -24.90 2.37
CA GLY A 279 -4.78 -24.98 0.93
C GLY A 279 -3.85 -24.00 0.22
N ILE A 280 -3.72 -24.17 -1.09
CA ILE A 280 -2.73 -23.45 -1.91
C ILE A 280 -2.92 -21.92 -1.90
N PHE A 281 -4.14 -21.42 -1.80
CA PHE A 281 -4.44 -19.99 -1.72
C PHE A 281 -4.04 -19.41 -0.37
N LYS A 282 -4.36 -20.11 0.72
CA LYS A 282 -3.99 -19.67 2.06
C LYS A 282 -2.48 -19.64 2.24
N ASP A 283 -1.78 -20.64 1.73
CA ASP A 283 -0.31 -20.69 1.77
C ASP A 283 0.32 -19.50 1.03
N ILE A 284 -0.10 -19.19 -0.20
CA ILE A 284 0.48 -18.04 -0.92
C ILE A 284 0.13 -16.70 -0.25
N CYS A 285 -1.03 -16.57 0.41
CA CYS A 285 -1.35 -15.39 1.22
C CYS A 285 -0.44 -15.26 2.45
N LEU A 286 -0.11 -16.38 3.13
CA LEU A 286 0.81 -16.38 4.26
C LEU A 286 2.23 -16.04 3.81
N ASP A 287 2.68 -16.65 2.71
CA ASP A 287 3.96 -16.34 2.05
C ASP A 287 4.07 -14.84 1.72
N ALA A 288 3.00 -14.24 1.21
CA ALA A 288 2.96 -12.82 0.85
C ALA A 288 2.95 -11.87 2.06
N LYS A 289 2.42 -12.31 3.22
CA LYS A 289 2.43 -11.51 4.46
C LYS A 289 3.83 -11.36 5.05
N ILE A 290 4.72 -12.32 4.81
CA ILE A 290 6.08 -12.31 5.32
C ILE A 290 6.92 -11.36 4.46
N LYS A 291 7.34 -10.22 5.03
CA LYS A 291 8.21 -9.26 4.33
C LYS A 291 9.50 -9.96 3.88
N PRO A 292 10.02 -9.69 2.67
CA PRO A 292 11.29 -10.24 2.22
C PRO A 292 12.42 -9.62 3.06
N THR A 293 12.75 -10.27 4.16
CA THR A 293 13.97 -10.00 4.92
C THR A 293 15.01 -10.97 4.39
N ASN A 294 16.09 -10.42 3.83
CA ASN A 294 17.17 -11.15 3.16
C ASN A 294 17.66 -12.37 3.98
N ASN A 295 17.93 -13.47 3.27
CA ASN A 295 18.59 -14.72 3.68
C ASN A 295 17.91 -15.61 4.75
N LEU A 296 17.30 -15.06 5.80
CA LEU A 296 16.60 -15.87 6.80
C LEU A 296 15.39 -16.62 6.21
N THR A 297 14.66 -15.97 5.31
CA THR A 297 13.49 -16.53 4.63
C THR A 297 13.84 -17.64 3.63
N LYS A 298 15.01 -17.57 2.97
CA LYS A 298 15.51 -18.68 2.14
C LYS A 298 15.89 -19.89 3.00
N PHE A 299 16.48 -19.64 4.17
CA PHE A 299 16.84 -20.70 5.12
C PHE A 299 15.61 -21.34 5.76
N GLU A 300 14.64 -20.54 6.22
CA GLU A 300 13.38 -21.04 6.81
C GLU A 300 12.56 -21.83 5.81
N ARG A 301 12.45 -21.35 4.57
CA ARG A 301 11.75 -22.05 3.49
C ARG A 301 12.49 -23.34 3.08
N ALA A 302 13.81 -23.31 2.96
CA ALA A 302 14.62 -24.52 2.74
C ALA A 302 14.50 -25.51 3.91
N LEU A 303 14.41 -25.03 5.15
CA LEU A 303 14.21 -25.85 6.35
C LEU A 303 12.80 -26.45 6.38
N GLU A 304 11.79 -25.73 5.92
CA GLU A 304 10.40 -26.19 5.86
C GLU A 304 10.19 -27.18 4.71
N ASP A 305 10.84 -26.97 3.57
CA ASP A 305 10.90 -27.93 2.47
C ASP A 305 11.71 -29.17 2.85
N LEU A 306 12.80 -29.01 3.62
CA LEU A 306 13.56 -30.13 4.20
C LEU A 306 12.71 -30.91 5.22
N LYS A 307 11.96 -30.23 6.10
CA LYS A 307 11.02 -30.89 7.04
C LYS A 307 9.95 -31.67 6.28
N LYS A 308 9.38 -31.10 5.21
CA LYS A 308 8.41 -31.81 4.35
C LYS A 308 9.03 -33.00 3.63
N ALA A 309 10.30 -32.92 3.22
CA ALA A 309 11.03 -34.01 2.59
C ALA A 309 11.40 -35.12 3.59
N VAL A 310 11.79 -34.76 4.82
CA VAL A 310 12.15 -35.69 5.91
C VAL A 310 10.90 -36.35 6.52
N ASP A 311 9.77 -35.65 6.59
CA ASP A 311 8.45 -36.22 6.93
C ASP A 311 7.99 -37.31 5.94
N GLY A 312 8.66 -37.45 4.78
CA GLY A 312 8.45 -38.49 3.78
C GLY A 312 9.47 -39.63 3.77
N GLN A 313 10.65 -39.48 4.40
CA GLN A 313 11.67 -40.53 4.51
C GLN A 313 12.49 -40.36 5.79
N PHE A 314 12.38 -41.33 6.69
CA PHE A 314 13.29 -41.50 7.83
C PHE A 314 14.73 -41.60 7.34
N ILE A 315 15.57 -40.62 7.66
CA ILE A 315 17.02 -40.84 7.76
C ILE A 315 17.31 -40.97 9.26
N SER A 316 17.45 -42.21 9.71
CA SER A 316 18.04 -42.50 11.02
C SER A 316 19.50 -42.09 10.98
N LEU A 317 19.88 -41.10 11.78
CA LEU A 317 21.28 -40.89 12.11
C LEU A 317 21.66 -41.96 13.15
N SER A 318 22.22 -43.07 12.67
CA SER A 318 23.07 -43.93 13.49
C SER A 318 24.40 -43.22 13.71
N VAL A 319 24.70 -42.99 14.99
CA VAL A 319 25.91 -42.45 15.66
C VAL A 319 27.10 -42.14 14.75
#